data_AF-A0A0S8HZT8-F1
#
_entry.id   AF-A0A0S8HZT8-F1
#
_cell.length_a   1.000
_cell.length_b   1.000
_cell.length_c   1.000
_cell.angle_alpha   90.00
_cell.angle_beta   90.00
_cell.angle_gamma   90.00
#
_symmetry.space_group_name_H-M   'P 1'
#
loop_
_entity.id
_entity.type
_entity.pdbx_description
1 polymer ?
#
loop_
_entity_poly.entity_id
_entity_poly.type
_entity_poly.pdbx_seq_one_letter_code
_entity_poly.pdbx_strand_id
1 'polypeptide(L)'
;MNCKIVSEFIAPYINLELSDETHAQINTHLEKCPNCKIEYQAQLGICRLLSEKLERLEAHQGLKEQIMKKTIGSNKRSLCFSEK
;
A
#
# COMPACT_ATOMS: atom_id res chain seq x y z
N MET A 1 16.24 4.56 -11.76
CA MET A 1 15.82 5.50 -10.69
C MET A 1 16.98 5.79 -9.74
N ASN A 2 17.07 6.99 -9.17
CA ASN A 2 18.10 7.38 -8.19
C ASN A 2 17.50 7.57 -6.78
N CYS A 3 18.34 7.70 -5.75
CA CYS A 3 17.88 7.78 -4.36
C CYS A 3 16.97 8.99 -4.07
N LYS A 4 17.26 10.14 -4.67
CA LYS A 4 16.45 11.36 -4.47
C LYS A 4 15.01 11.14 -4.92
N ILE A 5 14.85 10.60 -6.12
CA ILE A 5 13.55 10.29 -6.69
C ILE A 5 12.83 9.25 -5.82
N VAL A 6 13.52 8.19 -5.39
CA VAL A 6 12.92 7.13 -4.58
C VAL A 6 12.42 7.67 -3.25
N SER A 7 13.19 8.50 -2.55
CA SER A 7 12.80 9.12 -1.27
C SER A 7 11.50 9.93 -1.39
N GLU A 8 11.35 10.71 -2.47
CA GLU A 8 10.12 11.47 -2.75
C GLU A 8 8.91 10.55 -3.04
N PHE A 9 9.14 9.35 -3.56
CA PHE A 9 8.09 8.41 -3.94
C PHE A 9 7.81 7.30 -2.92
N ILE A 10 8.45 7.26 -1.75
CA ILE A 10 8.23 6.20 -0.76
C ILE A 10 6.77 6.18 -0.26
N ALA A 11 6.23 7.35 0.12
CA ALA A 11 4.86 7.44 0.60
C ALA A 11 3.81 7.01 -0.44
N PRO A 12 3.82 7.57 -1.67
CA PRO A 12 2.87 7.13 -2.70
C PRO A 12 3.10 5.67 -3.15
N TYR A 13 4.33 5.17 -3.05
CA TYR A 13 4.62 3.75 -3.25
C TYR A 13 3.92 2.87 -2.20
N ILE A 14 4.01 3.22 -0.90
CA ILE A 14 3.32 2.50 0.19
C ILE A 14 1.80 2.51 0.00
N ASN A 15 1.25 3.64 -0.45
CA ASN A 15 -0.19 3.80 -0.66
C ASN A 15 -0.71 3.20 -1.97
N LEU A 16 0.15 2.58 -2.78
CA LEU A 16 -0.18 2.04 -4.11
C LEU A 16 -0.74 3.09 -5.09
N GLU A 17 -0.26 4.32 -5.00
CA GLU A 17 -0.70 5.46 -5.81
C GLU A 17 0.13 5.64 -7.10
N LEU A 18 1.12 4.76 -7.32
CA LEU A 18 2.05 4.82 -8.44
C LEU A 18 1.63 3.85 -9.56
N SER A 19 2.06 4.16 -10.78
CA SER A 19 1.90 3.21 -11.90
C SER A 19 2.72 1.94 -11.68
N ASP A 20 2.27 0.81 -12.25
CA ASP A 20 2.96 -0.48 -12.16
C ASP A 20 4.43 -0.40 -12.58
N GLU A 21 4.72 0.38 -13.64
CA GLU A 21 6.09 0.61 -14.11
C GLU A 21 6.95 1.31 -13.05
N THR A 22 6.43 2.38 -12.44
CA THR A 22 7.13 3.11 -11.39
C THR A 22 7.34 2.24 -10.16
N HIS A 23 6.34 1.44 -9.81
CA HIS A 23 6.41 0.50 -8.69
C HIS A 23 7.53 -0.54 -8.90
N ALA A 24 7.66 -1.08 -10.12
CA ALA A 24 8.74 -2.03 -10.46
C ALA A 24 10.13 -1.38 -10.38
N GLN A 25 10.26 -0.12 -10.83
CA GLN A 25 11.52 0.63 -10.76
C GLN A 25 11.94 0.91 -9.31
N ILE A 26 10.99 1.29 -8.45
CA ILE A 26 11.24 1.51 -7.01
C ILE A 26 11.63 0.19 -6.34
N ASN A 27 10.91 -0.91 -6.61
CA ASN A 27 11.26 -2.23 -6.09
C ASN A 27 12.70 -2.61 -6.41
N THR A 28 13.09 -2.49 -7.68
CA THR A 28 14.45 -2.78 -8.14
C THR A 28 15.49 -1.91 -7.42
N HIS A 29 15.17 -0.67 -7.08
CA HIS A 29 16.06 0.21 -6.34
C HIS A 29 16.16 -0.19 -4.85
N LEU A 30 15.05 -0.51 -4.19
CA LEU A 30 15.03 -0.93 -2.78
C LEU A 30 15.78 -2.25 -2.54
N GLU A 31 15.87 -3.13 -3.55
CA GLU A 31 16.70 -4.33 -3.49
C GLU A 31 18.20 -4.03 -3.48
N LYS A 32 18.62 -2.93 -4.11
CA LYS A 32 20.03 -2.58 -4.33
C LYS A 32 20.54 -1.49 -3.40
N CYS A 33 19.67 -0.64 -2.88
CA CYS A 33 20.01 0.52 -2.07
C CYS A 33 19.60 0.32 -0.60
N PRO A 34 20.53 0.01 0.32
CA PRO A 34 20.22 -0.20 1.72
C PRO A 34 19.65 1.06 2.40
N ASN A 35 20.13 2.26 2.01
CA ASN A 35 19.67 3.51 2.61
C ASN A 35 18.18 3.77 2.32
N CYS A 36 17.77 3.67 1.05
CA CYS A 36 16.37 3.84 0.67
C CYS A 36 15.49 2.72 1.25
N LYS A 37 16.04 1.50 1.41
CA LYS A 37 15.33 0.40 2.06
C LYS A 37 15.04 0.70 3.54
N ILE A 38 16.00 1.28 4.26
CA ILE A 38 15.81 1.69 5.66
C ILE A 38 14.74 2.78 5.75
N GLU A 39 14.77 3.78 4.87
CA GLU A 39 13.77 4.85 4.83
C GLU A 39 12.37 4.31 4.54
N TYR A 40 12.25 3.41 3.56
CA TYR A 40 11.01 2.70 3.25
C TYR A 40 10.48 1.93 4.46
N GLN A 41 11.33 1.17 5.16
CA GLN A 41 10.95 0.43 6.36
C GLN A 41 10.50 1.35 7.48
N ALA A 42 11.14 2.50 7.66
CA ALA A 42 10.74 3.49 8.66
C ALA A 42 9.34 4.06 8.36
N GLN A 43 9.07 4.48 7.12
CA GLN A 43 7.75 4.97 6.73
C GLN A 43 6.67 3.88 6.84
N LEU A 44 6.97 2.66 6.41
CA LEU A 44 6.07 1.52 6.55
C LEU A 44 5.76 1.22 8.03
N GLY A 45 6.75 1.34 8.90
CA GLY A 45 6.59 1.22 10.35
C GLY A 45 5.62 2.27 10.91
N ILE A 46 5.71 3.52 10.46
CA ILE A 46 4.77 4.58 10.85
C ILE A 46 3.36 4.25 10.38
N CYS A 47 3.16 3.86 9.11
CA CYS A 47 1.84 3.48 8.58
C CYS A 47 1.22 2.32 9.37
N ARG A 48 2.03 1.33 9.75
CA ARG A 48 1.60 0.22 10.60
C ARG A 48 1.17 0.69 11.98
N LEU A 49 1.98 1.51 12.64
CA LEU A 49 1.64 2.06 13.96
C LEU A 49 0.35 2.88 13.92
N LEU A 50 0.16 3.70 12.90
CA LEU A 50 -1.07 4.46 12.71
C LEU A 50 -2.28 3.52 12.54
N SER A 51 -2.13 2.46 11.73
CA SER A 51 -3.19 1.47 11.51
C SER A 51 -3.53 0.66 12.77
N GLU A 52 -2.56 0.43 13.65
CA GLU A 52 -2.74 -0.29 14.92
C GLU A 52 -3.32 0.60 16.03
N LYS A 53 -2.99 1.89 16.04
CA LYS A 53 -3.34 2.81 17.12
C LYS A 53 -4.60 3.64 16.85
N LEU A 54 -4.94 3.86 15.59
CA LEU A 54 -6.16 4.58 15.22
C LEU A 54 -7.36 3.64 15.25
N GLU A 55 -8.44 4.10 15.88
CA GLU A 55 -9.70 3.38 15.88
C GLU A 55 -10.20 3.21 14.44
N ARG A 56 -10.52 1.96 14.07
CA ARG A 56 -11.11 1.68 12.77
C ARG A 56 -12.56 2.12 12.79
N LEU A 57 -12.88 3.15 12.01
CA LEU A 57 -14.26 3.57 11.81
C LEU A 57 -15.01 2.51 11.00
N GLU A 58 -16.14 2.05 11.54
CA GLU A 58 -17.03 1.15 10.83
C GLU A 58 -17.85 1.92 9.79
N ALA A 59 -17.80 1.46 8.54
CA ALA A 59 -18.61 2.03 7.49
C ALA A 59 -20.11 1.85 7.80
N HIS A 60 -20.91 2.87 7.49
CA HIS A 60 -22.36 2.81 7.64
C HIS A 60 -22.95 1.63 6.85
N GLN A 61 -23.91 0.90 7.43
CA GLN A 61 -24.45 -0.34 6.86
C GLN A 61 -24.97 -0.16 5.43
N GLY A 62 -25.69 0.93 5.15
CA GLY A 62 -26.18 1.21 3.78
C GLY A 62 -25.07 1.39 2.74
N LEU A 63 -23.86 1.85 3.13
CA LEU A 63 -22.71 1.91 2.23
C LEU A 63 -22.13 0.51 1.98
N LYS A 64 -22.01 -0.31 3.03
CA LYS A 64 -21.55 -1.71 2.91
C LYS A 64 -22.41 -2.49 1.92
N GLU A 65 -23.73 -2.36 2.03
CA GLU A 65 -24.69 -3.02 1.14
C GLU A 65 -24.58 -2.55 -0.32
N GLN A 66 -24.39 -1.24 -0.54
CA GLN A 66 -24.18 -0.71 -1.88
C GLN A 66 -22.89 -1.22 -2.52
N ILE A 67 -21.80 -1.28 -1.75
CA ILE A 67 -20.51 -1.82 -2.23
C ILE A 67 -20.64 -3.31 -2.54
N MET A 68 -21.27 -4.10 -1.66
CA MET A 68 -21.50 -5.54 -1.86
C MET A 68 -22.32 -5.82 -3.13
N LYS A 69 -23.41 -5.07 -3.36
CA LYS A 69 -24.22 -5.20 -4.59
C LYS A 69 -23.42 -4.92 -5.86
N LYS A 70 -22.47 -3.98 -5.82
CA LYS A 70 -21.63 -3.61 -6.97
C LYS A 70 -20.47 -4.59 -7.23
N THR A 71 -19.97 -5.26 -6.20
CA THR A 71 -18.80 -6.16 -6.29
C THR A 71 -19.15 -7.61 -6.64
N ILE A 72 -20.33 -8.10 -6.25
CA ILE A 72 -20.79 -9.47 -6.59
C ILE A 72 -21.02 -9.67 -8.11
N GLY A 73 -21.18 -8.58 -8.88
CA GLY A 73 -21.26 -8.62 -10.34
C GLY A 73 -19.91 -8.64 -11.09
N SER A 74 -18.77 -8.50 -10.40
CA SER A 74 -17.43 -8.35 -11.01
C SER A 74 -16.45 -9.40 -10.45
N ASN A 75 -16.57 -10.63 -10.93
CA ASN A 75 -15.78 -11.79 -10.50
C ASN A 75 -14.26 -11.65 -10.81
N LYS A 76 -13.43 -12.15 -9.88
CA LYS A 76 -12.00 -12.53 -9.97
C LYS A 76 -10.93 -11.43 -10.04
N ARG A 77 -10.46 -10.98 -8.86
CA ARG A 77 -9.02 -10.73 -8.67
C ARG A 77 -8.63 -11.14 -7.25
N SER A 78 -7.76 -12.15 -7.16
CA SER A 78 -7.23 -12.75 -5.93
C SER A 78 -6.84 -11.72 -4.89
N LEU A 79 -7.43 -11.84 -3.69
CA LEU A 79 -6.88 -11.24 -2.48
C LEU A 79 -5.91 -12.26 -1.87
N CYS A 80 -4.61 -12.00 -2.03
CA CYS A 80 -3.59 -12.62 -1.20
C CYS A 80 -3.68 -12.01 0.20
N PHE A 81 -4.49 -12.61 1.07
CA PHE A 81 -4.36 -12.49 2.51
C PHE A 81 -4.00 -13.88 3.04
N SER A 82 -2.71 -14.14 3.19
CA SER A 82 -2.23 -15.24 4.03
C SER A 82 -2.10 -14.71 5.44
N GLU A 83 -3.14 -14.89 6.23
CA GLU A 83 -3.03 -14.90 7.69
C GLU A 83 -2.34 -16.21 8.09
N LYS A 84 -1.29 -16.09 8.89
CA LYS A 84 -0.63 -17.21 9.58
C LYS A 84 -1.38 -17.53 10.87
#